data_AF-H9F1F9-F1
#
_entry.id   AF-H9F1F9-F1
#
_cell.length_a   1.000
_cell.length_b   1.000
_cell.length_c   1.000
_cell.angle_alpha   90.00
_cell.angle_beta   90.00
_cell.angle_gamma   90.00
#
_symmetry.space_group_name_H-M   'P 1'
#
loop_
_entity.id
_entity.type
_entity.pdbx_description
1 polymer ?
#
loop_
_entity_poly.entity_id
_entity_poly.type
_entity_poly.pdbx_seq_one_letter_code
_entity_poly.pdbx_strand_id
1 'polypeptide(L)'
;MKKTQTWILTCIYLQLLLFNPLVKTEGICRNRVTNNVKDVTKLVANLPKDYMITLKYVPGMDVLPSHCWISEMVVQLSDSLTDLLDKFSNISEGLSNYSIIDKLVNIVDDLVECVKENSSKDLKKSFKSPEPRLFTPEEFFRIFNRSI
;
A
#
# COMPACT_ATOMS: atom_id res chain seq x y z
N MET A 1 37.64 -42.74 1.80
CA MET A 1 36.61 -41.92 2.49
C MET A 1 36.07 -40.73 1.66
N LYS A 2 36.57 -40.44 0.45
CA LYS A 2 36.10 -39.29 -0.36
C LYS A 2 34.72 -39.49 -1.01
N LYS A 3 34.33 -40.73 -1.34
CA LYS A 3 33.04 -41.02 -2.00
C LYS A 3 31.83 -40.67 -1.13
N THR A 4 31.86 -40.98 0.17
CA THR A 4 30.74 -40.73 1.09
C THR A 4 30.46 -39.24 1.26
N GLN A 5 31.51 -38.40 1.28
CA GLN A 5 31.40 -36.96 1.40
C GLN A 5 30.76 -36.32 0.15
N THR A 6 31.05 -36.85 -1.04
CA THR A 6 30.40 -36.41 -2.29
C THR A 6 28.91 -36.73 -2.30
N TRP A 7 28.49 -37.93 -1.88
CA TRP A 7 27.08 -38.30 -1.84
C TRP A 7 26.26 -37.45 -0.85
N ILE A 8 26.83 -37.13 0.32
CA ILE A 8 26.21 -36.24 1.29
C ILE A 8 26.02 -34.84 0.70
N LEU A 9 27.06 -34.30 0.04
CA LEU A 9 26.99 -32.99 -0.59
C LEU A 9 25.90 -32.96 -1.68
N THR A 10 25.86 -33.98 -2.54
CA THR A 10 24.84 -34.09 -3.60
C THR A 10 23.43 -34.20 -3.02
N CYS A 11 23.23 -34.96 -1.94
CA CYS A 11 21.95 -35.05 -1.24
C CYS A 11 21.51 -33.71 -0.66
N ILE A 12 22.43 -32.93 -0.06
CA ILE A 12 22.13 -31.60 0.49
C ILE A 12 21.75 -30.63 -0.64
N TYR A 13 22.49 -30.62 -1.75
CA TYR A 13 22.14 -29.76 -2.89
C TYR A 13 20.83 -30.17 -3.55
N LEU A 14 20.53 -31.47 -3.64
CA LEU A 14 19.25 -31.96 -4.16
C LEU A 14 18.09 -31.60 -3.23
N GLN A 15 18.27 -31.72 -1.91
CA GLN A 15 17.30 -31.26 -0.92
C GLN A 15 17.10 -29.75 -1.02
N LEU A 16 18.17 -28.95 -1.09
CA LEU A 16 18.07 -27.50 -1.29
C LEU A 16 17.38 -27.13 -2.61
N LEU A 17 17.57 -27.90 -3.68
CA LEU A 17 16.88 -27.70 -4.96
C LEU A 17 15.38 -28.05 -4.87
N LEU A 18 15.04 -29.13 -4.16
CA LEU A 18 13.66 -29.59 -3.96
C LEU A 18 12.90 -28.73 -2.91
N PHE A 19 13.61 -28.17 -1.94
CA PHE A 19 13.12 -27.23 -0.92
C PHE A 19 13.39 -25.77 -1.26
N ASN A 20 13.82 -25.46 -2.48
CA ASN A 20 13.58 -24.16 -3.08
C ASN A 20 12.26 -24.28 -3.83
N PRO A 21 11.10 -24.17 -3.15
CA PRO A 21 9.95 -23.79 -3.90
C PRO A 21 10.33 -22.45 -4.52
N LEU A 22 10.40 -22.42 -5.85
CA LEU A 22 10.01 -21.25 -6.63
C LEU A 22 8.56 -20.97 -6.22
N VAL A 23 8.34 -20.57 -4.97
CA VAL A 23 7.10 -19.95 -4.52
C VAL A 23 7.16 -18.67 -5.31
N LYS A 24 6.47 -18.66 -6.44
CA LYS A 24 5.73 -17.48 -6.79
C LYS A 24 4.86 -17.25 -5.57
N THR A 25 5.35 -16.43 -4.64
CA THR A 25 4.46 -15.74 -3.74
C THR A 25 3.62 -14.93 -4.70
N GLU A 26 2.42 -15.44 -5.03
CA GLU A 26 1.38 -14.57 -5.51
C GLU A 26 1.34 -13.44 -4.48
N GLY A 27 1.76 -12.25 -4.90
CA GLY A 27 1.86 -11.14 -3.97
C GLY A 27 0.47 -11.00 -3.37
N ILE A 28 0.40 -10.99 -2.04
CA ILE A 28 -0.86 -10.72 -1.35
C ILE A 28 -1.35 -9.37 -1.91
N CYS A 29 -2.61 -9.32 -2.36
CA CYS A 29 -3.22 -8.16 -3.05
C CYS A 29 -2.71 -7.81 -4.47
N ARG A 30 -1.87 -8.63 -5.13
CA ARG A 30 -1.20 -8.29 -6.41
C ARG A 30 -2.11 -8.11 -7.62
N ASN A 31 -3.30 -8.70 -7.62
CA ASN A 31 -4.17 -8.72 -8.80
C ASN A 31 -4.98 -7.42 -9.00
N ARG A 32 -5.00 -6.49 -8.03
CA ARG A 32 -5.86 -5.28 -8.09
C ARG A 32 -5.10 -3.95 -8.16
N VAL A 33 -3.84 -3.88 -7.68
CA VAL A 33 -2.99 -2.69 -7.83
C VAL A 33 -2.40 -2.64 -9.25
N THR A 34 -3.12 -2.03 -10.20
CA THR A 34 -2.64 -1.82 -11.57
C THR A 34 -2.07 -0.41 -11.78
N ASN A 35 -1.35 -0.21 -12.90
CA ASN A 35 -0.47 0.91 -13.30
C ASN A 35 -1.02 2.37 -13.24
N ASN A 36 -2.14 2.63 -12.56
CA ASN A 36 -2.80 3.93 -12.47
C ASN A 36 -2.02 4.97 -11.63
N VAL A 37 -0.91 4.57 -11.01
CA VAL A 37 0.00 5.47 -10.26
C VAL A 37 0.58 6.59 -11.15
N LYS A 38 0.61 6.40 -12.48
CA LYS A 38 1.08 7.43 -13.43
C LYS A 38 0.22 8.70 -13.40
N ASP A 39 -1.06 8.59 -13.06
CA ASP A 39 -1.97 9.74 -13.02
C ASP A 39 -1.90 10.51 -11.69
N VAL A 40 -1.27 9.95 -10.65
CA VAL A 40 -1.02 10.64 -9.37
C VAL A 40 -0.19 11.91 -9.58
N THR A 41 0.83 11.85 -10.44
CA THR A 41 1.69 13.03 -10.70
C THR A 41 0.88 14.17 -11.34
N LYS A 42 -0.05 13.83 -12.25
CA LYS A 42 -0.94 14.82 -12.86
C LYS A 42 -1.89 15.42 -11.84
N LEU A 43 -2.46 14.59 -10.96
CA LEU A 43 -3.33 15.04 -9.89
C LEU A 43 -2.61 16.01 -8.93
N VAL A 44 -1.41 15.66 -8.47
CA VAL A 44 -0.59 16.52 -7.60
C VAL A 44 -0.31 17.87 -8.27
N ALA A 45 0.00 17.87 -9.57
CA ALA A 45 0.25 19.10 -10.31
C ALA A 45 -1.01 19.98 -10.49
N ASN A 46 -2.20 19.37 -10.47
CA ASN A 46 -3.48 20.06 -10.60
C ASN A 46 -4.06 20.54 -9.26
N LEU A 47 -3.51 20.10 -8.12
CA LEU A 47 -3.94 20.54 -6.80
C LEU A 47 -3.20 21.82 -6.40
N PRO A 48 -3.87 22.79 -5.74
CA PRO A 48 -3.19 23.96 -5.19
C PRO A 48 -2.11 23.52 -4.19
N LYS A 49 -0.89 24.08 -4.30
CA LYS A 49 0.25 23.67 -3.47
C LYS A 49 0.06 23.97 -1.98
N ASP A 50 -0.75 24.98 -1.68
CA ASP A 50 -1.13 25.45 -0.35
C ASP A 50 -2.39 24.76 0.18
N TYR A 51 -3.02 23.89 -0.61
CA TYR A 51 -4.14 23.08 -0.15
C TYR A 51 -3.67 22.09 0.91
N MET A 52 -4.48 21.89 1.95
CA MET A 52 -4.15 21.01 3.07
C MET A 52 -5.10 19.82 3.10
N ILE A 53 -4.55 18.63 2.91
CA ILE A 53 -5.28 17.36 3.01
C ILE A 53 -5.15 16.85 4.45
N THR A 54 -6.28 16.61 5.09
CA THR A 54 -6.32 15.98 6.41
C THR A 54 -6.10 14.49 6.25
N LEU A 55 -5.15 13.93 7.01
CA LEU A 55 -4.91 12.50 7.11
C LEU A 55 -4.71 12.14 8.57
N LYS A 56 -5.44 11.13 9.07
CA LYS A 56 -5.15 10.54 10.38
C LYS A 56 -3.91 9.66 10.26
N TYR A 57 -2.76 10.27 10.52
CA TYR A 57 -1.46 9.65 10.31
C TYR A 57 -1.16 8.62 11.40
N VAL A 58 -0.71 7.43 11.00
CA VAL A 58 -0.27 6.37 11.93
C VAL A 58 1.16 6.67 12.38
N PRO A 59 1.42 6.94 13.67
CA PRO A 59 2.77 7.25 14.13
C PRO A 59 3.74 6.07 13.94
N GLY A 60 4.97 6.37 13.56
CA GLY A 60 6.04 5.36 13.44
C GLY A 60 6.10 4.67 12.08
N MET A 61 5.35 5.11 11.07
CA MET A 61 5.48 4.57 9.69
C MET A 61 6.88 4.73 9.10
N ASP A 62 7.60 5.76 9.53
CA ASP A 62 8.96 6.07 9.10
C ASP A 62 10.00 5.09 9.65
N VAL A 63 9.76 4.53 10.84
CA VAL A 63 10.71 3.68 11.57
C VAL A 63 10.28 2.22 11.71
N LEU A 64 8.98 1.92 11.72
CA LEU A 64 8.43 0.58 11.94
C LEU A 64 8.25 -0.19 10.61
N PRO A 65 8.37 -1.53 10.65
CA PRO A 65 8.02 -2.37 9.52
C PRO A 65 6.58 -2.17 9.05
N SER A 66 6.33 -2.33 7.75
CA SER A 66 5.00 -2.08 7.13
C SER A 66 3.86 -2.84 7.78
N HIS A 67 4.08 -4.11 8.15
CA HIS A 67 3.06 -4.94 8.79
C HIS A 67 2.52 -4.38 10.12
N CYS A 68 3.22 -3.42 10.75
CA CYS A 68 2.77 -2.80 12.00
C CYS A 68 1.73 -1.68 11.79
N TRP A 69 1.68 -1.07 10.61
CA TRP A 69 0.89 0.13 10.35
C TRP A 69 0.04 0.08 9.09
N ILE A 70 0.35 -0.81 8.15
CA ILE A 70 -0.27 -0.83 6.83
C ILE A 70 -1.79 -1.00 6.89
N SER A 71 -2.29 -1.88 7.76
CA SER A 71 -3.73 -2.15 7.89
C SER A 71 -4.54 -0.94 8.33
N GLU A 72 -3.99 -0.15 9.24
CA GLU A 72 -4.63 1.08 9.68
C GLU A 72 -4.44 2.19 8.64
N MET A 73 -3.24 2.31 8.07
CA MET A 73 -2.91 3.38 7.13
C MET A 73 -3.73 3.32 5.84
N VAL A 74 -3.97 2.13 5.28
CA VAL A 74 -4.81 2.00 4.08
C VAL A 74 -6.25 2.46 4.34
N VAL A 75 -6.79 2.22 5.54
CA VAL A 75 -8.12 2.71 5.94
C VAL A 75 -8.12 4.23 6.00
N GLN A 76 -7.13 4.84 6.66
CA GLN A 76 -7.05 6.30 6.79
C GLN A 76 -6.81 7.00 5.44
N LEU A 77 -6.11 6.35 4.50
CA LEU A 77 -5.96 6.84 3.13
C LEU A 77 -7.27 6.78 2.34
N SER A 78 -8.06 5.72 2.47
CA SER A 78 -9.37 5.60 1.83
C SER A 78 -10.31 6.72 2.29
N ASP A 79 -10.41 6.93 3.61
CA ASP A 79 -11.22 8.01 4.19
C ASP A 79 -10.79 9.38 3.63
N SER A 80 -9.49 9.67 3.64
CA SER A 80 -8.96 10.97 3.20
C SER A 80 -9.12 11.21 1.69
N LEU A 81 -9.02 10.16 0.87
CA LEU A 81 -9.26 10.25 -0.57
C LEU A 81 -10.75 10.43 -0.89
N THR A 82 -11.64 9.80 -0.12
CA THR A 82 -13.09 9.98 -0.23
C THR A 82 -13.48 11.42 0.12
N ASP A 83 -12.97 11.95 1.22
CA ASP A 83 -13.15 13.35 1.61
C ASP A 83 -12.60 14.33 0.55
N LEU A 84 -11.50 13.96 -0.13
CA LEU A 84 -10.93 14.74 -1.21
C LEU A 84 -11.81 14.68 -2.47
N LEU A 85 -12.34 13.50 -2.80
CA LEU A 85 -13.20 13.28 -3.96
C LEU A 85 -14.45 14.17 -3.91
N ASP A 86 -15.07 14.29 -2.74
CA ASP A 86 -16.27 15.11 -2.50
C ASP A 86 -16.07 16.61 -2.78
N LYS A 87 -14.81 17.07 -2.86
CA LYS A 87 -14.48 18.47 -3.17
C LYS A 87 -14.45 18.75 -4.67
N PHE A 88 -14.49 17.71 -5.50
CA PHE A 88 -14.50 17.82 -6.94
C PHE A 88 -15.89 17.47 -7.49
N SER A 89 -16.39 18.28 -8.41
CA SER A 89 -17.61 17.94 -9.14
C SER A 89 -17.35 16.75 -10.07
N ASN A 90 -18.29 15.81 -10.10
CA ASN A 90 -18.30 14.70 -11.06
C ASN A 90 -18.68 15.21 -12.45
N ILE A 91 -17.76 15.92 -13.10
CA ILE A 91 -17.93 16.39 -14.47
C ILE A 91 -17.32 15.33 -15.39
N SER A 92 -18.17 14.74 -16.23
CA SER A 92 -17.95 13.56 -17.08
C SER A 92 -16.94 13.74 -18.24
N GLU A 93 -16.18 14.84 -18.28
CA GLU A 93 -15.26 15.11 -19.39
C GLU A 93 -13.81 14.73 -19.05
N GLY A 94 -13.40 13.53 -19.49
CA GLY A 94 -11.98 13.14 -19.61
C GLY A 94 -11.21 12.90 -18.30
N LEU A 95 -9.89 13.16 -18.37
CA LEU A 95 -8.88 13.04 -17.29
C LEU A 95 -9.09 14.11 -16.20
N SER A 96 -10.27 14.13 -15.58
CA SER A 96 -10.61 15.05 -14.49
C SER A 96 -9.96 14.61 -13.17
N ASN A 97 -9.69 15.57 -12.28
CA ASN A 97 -9.19 15.26 -10.93
C ASN A 97 -10.13 14.28 -10.21
N TYR A 98 -11.45 14.45 -10.37
CA TYR A 98 -12.46 13.53 -9.85
C TYR A 98 -12.21 12.10 -10.34
N SER A 99 -12.08 11.89 -11.66
CA SER A 99 -11.84 10.54 -12.21
C SER A 99 -10.53 9.91 -11.73
N ILE A 100 -9.49 10.71 -11.51
CA ILE A 100 -8.23 10.21 -10.97
C ILE A 100 -8.43 9.80 -9.50
N ILE A 101 -9.00 10.67 -8.66
CA ILE A 101 -9.22 10.39 -7.24
C ILE A 101 -10.15 9.19 -7.06
N ASP A 102 -11.23 9.09 -7.82
CA ASP A 102 -12.17 7.96 -7.80
C ASP A 102 -11.47 6.62 -8.07
N LYS A 103 -10.57 6.57 -9.06
CA LYS A 103 -9.74 5.37 -9.31
C LYS A 103 -8.81 5.06 -8.14
N LEU A 104 -8.23 6.08 -7.49
CA LEU A 104 -7.36 5.88 -6.34
C LEU A 104 -8.15 5.37 -5.12
N VAL A 105 -9.35 5.89 -4.87
CA VAL A 105 -10.26 5.40 -3.82
C VAL A 105 -10.52 3.91 -4.03
N ASN A 106 -10.94 3.51 -5.23
CA ASN A 106 -11.22 2.11 -5.55
C ASN A 106 -9.99 1.20 -5.32
N ILE A 107 -8.78 1.64 -5.69
CA ILE A 107 -7.54 0.88 -5.45
C ILE A 107 -7.28 0.71 -3.95
N VAL A 108 -7.49 1.76 -3.15
CA VAL A 108 -7.27 1.68 -1.70
C VAL A 108 -8.33 0.85 -1.02
N ASP A 109 -9.59 0.92 -1.45
CA ASP A 109 -10.68 0.09 -0.90
C ASP A 109 -10.44 -1.40 -1.15
N ASP A 110 -9.96 -1.75 -2.35
CA ASP A 110 -9.52 -3.11 -2.68
C ASP A 110 -8.38 -3.57 -1.75
N LEU A 111 -7.44 -2.68 -1.41
CA LEU A 111 -6.37 -2.97 -0.47
C LEU A 111 -6.88 -3.10 0.96
N VAL A 112 -7.85 -2.28 1.38
CA VAL A 112 -8.50 -2.38 2.69
C VAL A 112 -9.17 -3.75 2.85
N GLU A 113 -9.92 -4.20 1.83
CA GLU A 113 -10.52 -5.54 1.82
C GLU A 113 -9.45 -6.62 1.95
N CYS A 114 -8.43 -6.58 1.09
CA CYS A 114 -7.37 -7.57 1.09
C CYS A 114 -6.58 -7.61 2.42
N VAL A 115 -6.22 -6.46 2.98
CA VAL A 115 -5.47 -6.41 4.23
C VAL A 115 -6.34 -6.87 5.41
N LYS A 116 -7.64 -6.60 5.42
CA LYS A 116 -8.57 -7.13 6.44
C LYS A 116 -8.61 -8.65 6.42
N GLU A 117 -8.76 -9.26 5.24
CA GLU A 117 -8.78 -10.73 5.08
C GLU A 117 -7.47 -11.39 5.54
N ASN A 118 -6.33 -10.71 5.33
CA ASN A 118 -5.00 -11.25 5.62
C ASN A 118 -4.44 -10.80 6.99
N SER A 119 -5.13 -9.91 7.70
CA SER A 119 -4.69 -9.47 9.02
C SER A 119 -4.88 -10.58 10.06
N SER A 120 -3.77 -11.14 10.55
CA SER A 120 -3.83 -12.04 11.71
C SER A 120 -4.44 -11.28 12.89
N LYS A 121 -5.33 -11.93 13.66
CA LYS A 121 -5.99 -11.36 14.86
C LYS A 121 -5.02 -10.80 15.91
N ASP A 122 -3.71 -11.10 15.77
CA ASP A 122 -2.63 -10.72 16.67
C ASP A 122 -1.89 -9.42 16.29
N LEU A 123 -2.30 -8.72 15.23
CA LEU A 123 -1.93 -7.30 15.06
C LEU A 123 -2.71 -6.45 16.07
N LYS A 124 -2.39 -6.67 17.35
CA LYS A 124 -2.77 -5.81 18.46
C LYS A 124 -2.37 -4.40 18.10
N LYS A 125 -3.40 -3.56 17.93
CA LYS A 125 -3.45 -2.09 18.09
C LYS A 125 -2.11 -1.39 17.86
N SER A 126 -2.05 -0.53 16.83
CA SER A 126 -0.99 0.47 16.75
C SER A 126 -0.75 1.08 18.13
N PHE A 127 0.52 1.12 18.55
CA PHE A 127 0.89 1.53 19.92
C PHE A 127 0.46 2.95 20.27
N LYS A 128 0.06 3.75 19.27
CA LYS A 128 -0.62 5.04 19.39
C LYS A 128 -1.76 5.13 18.38
N SER A 129 -2.86 5.75 18.78
CA SER A 129 -3.97 6.06 17.90
C SER A 129 -3.50 6.95 16.73
N PRO A 130 -4.04 6.76 15.52
CA PRO A 130 -3.83 7.69 14.42
C PRO A 130 -4.22 9.12 14.84
N GLU A 131 -3.41 10.10 14.44
CA GLU A 131 -3.63 11.50 14.78
C GLU A 131 -3.93 12.31 13.52
N PRO A 132 -4.98 13.13 13.50
CA PRO A 132 -5.26 14.00 12.36
C PRO A 132 -4.10 14.99 12.19
N ARG A 133 -3.53 15.00 10.99
CA ARG A 133 -2.46 15.92 10.57
C ARG A 133 -2.81 16.48 9.20
N LEU A 134 -2.29 17.66 8.92
CA LEU A 134 -2.43 18.34 7.64
C LEU A 134 -1.19 18.10 6.80
N PHE A 135 -1.39 17.78 5.53
CA PHE A 135 -0.33 17.56 4.57
C PHE A 135 -0.60 18.34 3.30
N THR A 136 0.45 18.87 2.69
CA THR A 136 0.36 19.36 1.30
C THR A 136 0.05 18.19 0.35
N PRO A 137 -0.44 18.46 -0.89
CA PRO A 137 -0.72 17.38 -1.84
C PRO A 137 0.51 16.52 -2.10
N GLU A 138 1.69 17.12 -2.24
CA GLU A 138 2.94 16.38 -2.47
C GLU A 138 3.27 15.43 -1.31
N GLU A 139 3.16 15.91 -0.07
CA GLU A 139 3.44 15.10 1.11
C GLU A 139 2.42 13.97 1.29
N PHE A 140 1.14 14.26 1.07
CA PHE A 140 0.06 13.28 1.14
C PHE A 140 0.28 12.16 0.11
N PHE A 141 0.50 12.52 -1.17
CA PHE A 141 0.68 11.52 -2.21
C PHE A 141 2.03 10.79 -2.12
N ARG A 142 3.04 11.36 -1.45
CA ARG A 142 4.25 10.63 -1.05
C ARG A 142 3.96 9.55 0.00
N ILE A 143 3.09 9.84 0.97
CA ILE A 143 2.63 8.86 1.97
C ILE A 143 1.79 7.76 1.30
N PHE A 144 0.88 8.15 0.40
CA PHE A 144 0.10 7.22 -0.42
C PHE A 144 1.02 6.26 -1.17
N ASN A 145 1.97 6.76 -1.97
CA ASN A 145 2.86 5.91 -2.78
C ASN A 145 3.78 4.99 -1.95
N ARG A 146 4.04 5.31 -0.68
CA ARG A 146 4.78 4.43 0.23
C ARG A 146 3.92 3.30 0.80
N SER A 147 2.60 3.49 0.80
CA SER A 147 1.61 2.58 1.38
C SER A 147 0.97 1.64 0.36
N ILE A 148 1.20 1.86 -0.94
CA ILE A 148 0.75 1.03 -2.06
C ILE A 148 1.95 0.23 -2.59
#